data_AF-A0A1G7AVN8-F1
#
_entry.id   AF-A0A1G7AVN8-F1
#
_cell.length_a   1.000
_cell.length_b   1.000
_cell.length_c   1.000
_cell.angle_alpha   90.00
_cell.angle_beta   90.00
_cell.angle_gamma   90.00
#
_symmetry.space_group_name_H-M   'P 1'
#
loop_
_entity.id
_entity.type
_entity.pdbx_description
1 polymer ?
#
loop_
_entity_poly.entity_id
_entity_poly.type
_entity_poly.pdbx_seq_one_letter_code
_entity_poly.pdbx_strand_id
1 'polypeptide(L)'
;MHMLGKFAAAATASLMMAATGNAGEKEDALVDRVVGAYGGKALTEASAMRISDRYKILAVGQSVDPKVMDIGHNYVDLIIDFENQRKSVMAWNKNRAGNGLNQTIHDGQTGYNVDHLNQNQFENANLQYAVLGGGIMRTTDAALVRLLADGRETAVHGGEALYQGQAHEKLTFKMEGSPDLTLFINKETGLVSKMERYNPVFGTLSYLFDDHRTVDGVTYASDMNFLIDGQPNIISISRSVDMTPDLTGAFDVPTDYEARGQTVDTSEMSVLDLGDGVYFAGQNIGYSIFVDAGDHYIASGGYAGLKDRLAAVQAQAGNEKPLGKLVVTHHHSDHLGGMNEAVELGATLVTVAEHVQPIQESLNQPLADDRFELVEGQTTLLGGKIALHDISTAHAANYLLFYMPARKLVFSADHFGTPLVSGLPVANLNMVTFRQALERLGIDTQIFYSAHGGRALTLAELRAATDAYEPKGCPAGFEICAD
;
A
#
# COMPACT_ATOMS: atom_id res chain seq x y z
N MET A 1 1.27 -54.08 -57.50
CA MET A 1 -0.12 -54.47 -57.86
C MET A 1 -1.02 -53.80 -56.84
N HIS A 2 -1.74 -52.72 -57.16
CA HIS A 2 -3.10 -52.70 -57.76
C HIS A 2 -4.06 -53.58 -56.93
N MET A 3 -5.21 -53.16 -56.37
CA MET A 3 -6.17 -52.04 -56.53
C MET A 3 -6.85 -51.83 -55.16
N LEU A 4 -7.12 -50.61 -54.67
CA LEU A 4 -8.34 -49.80 -54.89
C LEU A 4 -9.68 -50.54 -54.67
N GLY A 5 -10.32 -50.24 -53.54
CA GLY A 5 -11.75 -50.46 -53.28
C GLY A 5 -12.28 -49.30 -52.43
N LYS A 6 -12.93 -48.32 -53.09
CA LYS A 6 -13.58 -47.16 -52.47
C LYS A 6 -14.91 -47.59 -51.85
N PHE A 7 -15.11 -47.34 -50.56
CA PHE A 7 -16.45 -47.26 -49.96
C PHE A 7 -16.80 -45.80 -49.71
N ALA A 8 -17.91 -45.37 -50.31
CA ALA A 8 -18.56 -44.11 -50.04
C ALA A 8 -19.34 -44.22 -48.72
N ALA A 9 -19.11 -43.30 -47.79
CA ALA A 9 -19.97 -43.05 -46.65
C ALA A 9 -20.38 -41.58 -46.68
N ALA A 10 -21.68 -41.35 -46.69
CA ALA A 10 -22.31 -40.03 -46.73
C ALA A 10 -21.91 -39.21 -45.51
N ALA A 11 -21.37 -38.00 -45.74
CA ALA A 11 -21.20 -37.00 -44.71
C ALA A 11 -22.53 -36.26 -44.52
N THR A 12 -23.27 -36.62 -43.49
CA THR A 12 -24.35 -35.79 -42.95
C THR A 12 -23.71 -34.55 -42.34
N ALA A 13 -23.85 -33.41 -43.00
CA ALA A 13 -23.49 -32.12 -42.42
C ALA A 13 -24.53 -31.78 -41.33
N SER A 14 -24.23 -32.17 -40.09
CA SER A 14 -24.90 -31.59 -38.93
C SER A 14 -24.36 -30.19 -38.73
N LEU A 15 -25.15 -29.20 -39.15
CA LEU A 15 -24.97 -27.80 -38.79
C LEU A 15 -25.12 -27.71 -37.25
N MET A 16 -24.01 -27.73 -36.51
CA MET A 16 -24.01 -27.25 -35.13
C MET A 16 -24.16 -25.73 -35.19
N MET A 17 -25.40 -25.26 -35.06
CA MET A 17 -25.64 -23.91 -34.57
C MET A 17 -25.04 -23.84 -33.16
N ALA A 18 -23.90 -23.17 -33.03
CA ALA A 18 -23.39 -22.75 -31.74
C ALA A 18 -24.43 -21.83 -31.09
N ALA A 19 -25.00 -22.26 -29.97
CA ALA A 19 -25.86 -21.44 -29.14
C ALA A 19 -25.01 -20.33 -28.50
N THR A 20 -25.01 -19.15 -29.09
CA THR A 20 -24.42 -17.93 -28.53
C THR A 20 -25.41 -17.16 -27.65
N GLY A 21 -26.52 -17.77 -27.22
CA GLY A 21 -27.63 -17.12 -26.53
C GLY A 21 -27.68 -17.25 -25.00
N ASN A 22 -26.74 -17.91 -24.33
CA ASN A 22 -26.93 -18.37 -22.94
C ASN A 22 -25.94 -17.83 -21.89
N ALA A 23 -24.89 -17.11 -22.30
CA ALA A 23 -23.80 -16.64 -21.43
C ALA A 23 -23.95 -15.17 -20.98
N GLY A 24 -25.10 -14.55 -21.27
CA GLY A 24 -25.49 -13.27 -20.65
C GLY A 24 -26.68 -13.48 -19.71
N GLU A 25 -27.65 -14.31 -20.11
CA GLU A 25 -28.85 -14.60 -19.31
C GLU A 25 -28.54 -15.25 -17.97
N LYS A 26 -27.52 -16.12 -17.90
CA LYS A 26 -27.12 -16.79 -16.65
C LYS A 26 -26.49 -15.81 -15.67
N GLU A 27 -25.59 -14.98 -16.16
CA GLU A 27 -24.91 -13.92 -15.44
C GLU A 27 -25.93 -12.90 -14.93
N ASP A 28 -26.84 -12.45 -15.78
CA ASP A 28 -27.92 -11.52 -15.41
C ASP A 28 -28.83 -12.09 -14.33
N ALA A 29 -29.23 -13.36 -14.45
CA ALA A 29 -30.04 -14.02 -13.43
C ALA A 29 -29.30 -14.16 -12.09
N LEU A 30 -27.98 -14.40 -12.13
CA LEU A 30 -27.16 -14.45 -10.93
C LEU A 30 -26.98 -13.06 -10.30
N VAL A 31 -26.74 -12.03 -11.11
CA VAL A 31 -26.68 -10.62 -10.64
C VAL A 31 -28.00 -10.24 -9.98
N ASP A 32 -29.14 -10.47 -10.64
CA ASP A 32 -30.47 -10.13 -10.11
C ASP A 32 -30.75 -10.86 -8.78
N ARG A 33 -30.33 -12.13 -8.68
CA ARG A 33 -30.44 -12.91 -7.45
C ARG A 33 -29.63 -12.29 -6.31
N VAL A 34 -28.37 -11.97 -6.55
CA VAL A 34 -27.47 -11.38 -5.54
C VAL A 34 -28.00 -10.00 -5.13
N VAL A 35 -28.34 -9.15 -6.10
CA VAL A 35 -28.94 -7.84 -5.86
C VAL A 35 -30.21 -7.98 -5.01
N GLY A 36 -31.08 -8.95 -5.33
CA GLY A 36 -32.26 -9.27 -4.53
C GLY A 36 -31.95 -9.64 -3.07
N ALA A 37 -30.92 -10.45 -2.83
CA ALA A 37 -30.48 -10.83 -1.47
C ALA A 37 -29.96 -9.64 -0.64
N TYR A 38 -29.50 -8.59 -1.33
CA TYR A 38 -28.98 -7.35 -0.73
C TYR A 38 -29.99 -6.20 -0.69
N GLY A 39 -31.28 -6.45 -0.91
CA GLY A 39 -32.35 -5.45 -0.80
C GLY A 39 -32.86 -4.88 -2.12
N GLY A 40 -32.33 -5.36 -3.25
CA GLY A 40 -32.77 -4.97 -4.59
C GLY A 40 -32.68 -3.47 -4.80
N LYS A 41 -33.83 -2.84 -5.11
CA LYS A 41 -33.93 -1.40 -5.34
C LYS A 41 -33.48 -0.54 -4.15
N ALA A 42 -33.65 -1.03 -2.92
CA ALA A 42 -33.18 -0.30 -1.74
C ALA A 42 -31.65 -0.08 -1.79
N LEU A 43 -30.91 -1.03 -2.37
CA LEU A 43 -29.48 -0.89 -2.63
C LEU A 43 -29.20 -0.15 -3.94
N THR A 44 -29.85 -0.51 -5.05
CA THR A 44 -29.49 -0.04 -6.40
C THR A 44 -30.05 1.31 -6.79
N GLU A 45 -31.08 1.80 -6.10
CA GLU A 45 -31.71 3.10 -6.35
C GLU A 45 -31.43 4.10 -5.22
N ALA A 46 -30.66 3.72 -4.19
CA ALA A 46 -30.21 4.65 -3.16
C ALA A 46 -29.41 5.80 -3.78
N SER A 47 -29.74 7.03 -3.37
CA SER A 47 -29.06 8.26 -3.81
C SER A 47 -27.73 8.49 -3.07
N ALA A 48 -27.58 7.91 -1.89
CA ALA A 48 -26.37 7.99 -1.08
C ALA A 48 -26.10 6.70 -0.31
N MET A 49 -24.88 6.57 0.22
CA MET A 49 -24.47 5.48 1.10
C MET A 49 -23.39 5.97 2.06
N ARG A 50 -23.49 5.58 3.34
CA ARG A 50 -22.43 5.73 4.33
C ARG A 50 -21.99 4.37 4.82
N ILE A 51 -20.68 4.14 4.86
CA ILE A 51 -20.05 2.96 5.42
C ILE A 51 -19.14 3.43 6.54
N SER A 52 -19.48 3.07 7.77
CA SER A 52 -18.65 3.35 8.94
C SER A 52 -18.07 2.03 9.44
N ASP A 53 -16.76 1.97 9.62
CA ASP A 53 -16.05 0.75 9.98
C ASP A 53 -14.99 1.04 11.04
N ARG A 54 -14.91 0.17 12.03
CA ARG A 54 -13.83 0.14 13.02
C ARG A 54 -13.15 -1.21 12.87
N TYR A 55 -11.84 -1.20 12.62
CA TYR A 55 -11.09 -2.43 12.41
C TYR A 55 -9.68 -2.36 12.96
N LYS A 56 -9.08 -3.53 13.19
CA LYS A 56 -7.65 -3.68 13.45
C LYS A 56 -6.90 -3.84 12.14
N ILE A 57 -5.77 -3.17 12.02
CA ILE A 57 -4.82 -3.41 10.92
C ILE A 57 -3.58 -4.10 11.48
N LEU A 58 -3.15 -5.17 10.81
CA LEU A 58 -1.97 -5.93 11.16
C LEU A 58 -0.87 -5.55 10.17
N ALA A 59 0.27 -5.08 10.70
CA ALA A 59 1.38 -4.56 9.91
C ALA A 59 2.25 -5.67 9.31
N VAL A 60 1.65 -6.49 8.43
CA VAL A 60 2.31 -7.62 7.73
C VAL A 60 3.54 -7.09 6.99
N GLY A 61 4.72 -7.58 7.36
CA GLY A 61 6.01 -7.14 6.79
C GLY A 61 6.43 -5.71 7.14
N GLN A 62 5.76 -5.04 8.09
CA GLN A 62 5.92 -3.61 8.41
C GLN A 62 6.01 -3.34 9.92
N SER A 63 6.18 -4.40 10.73
CA SER A 63 6.20 -4.32 12.19
C SER A 63 7.59 -3.91 12.73
N VAL A 64 7.66 -3.42 13.98
CA VAL A 64 8.93 -3.04 14.62
C VAL A 64 9.91 -4.21 14.69
N ASP A 65 9.41 -5.39 15.03
CA ASP A 65 10.18 -6.63 15.09
C ASP A 65 9.63 -7.59 14.01
N PRO A 66 10.46 -8.23 13.19
CA PRO A 66 9.99 -9.17 12.18
C PRO A 66 9.24 -10.39 12.78
N LYS A 67 9.41 -10.67 14.08
CA LYS A 67 8.81 -11.80 14.78
C LYS A 67 7.51 -11.46 15.49
N VAL A 68 7.16 -10.18 15.63
CA VAL A 68 5.97 -9.73 16.35
C VAL A 68 5.16 -8.79 15.47
N MET A 69 3.88 -9.10 15.31
CA MET A 69 2.97 -8.29 14.50
C MET A 69 2.48 -7.07 15.28
N ASP A 70 2.74 -5.87 14.76
CA ASP A 70 2.12 -4.66 15.27
C ASP A 70 0.65 -4.61 14.87
N ILE A 71 -0.17 -4.12 15.80
CA ILE A 71 -1.61 -3.98 15.62
C ILE A 71 -1.98 -2.50 15.74
N GLY A 72 -2.46 -1.93 14.65
CA GLY A 72 -3.09 -0.62 14.63
C GLY A 72 -4.61 -0.72 14.73
N HIS A 73 -5.25 0.41 15.01
CA HIS A 73 -6.69 0.56 14.95
C HIS A 73 -7.01 1.63 13.92
N ASN A 74 -8.02 1.39 13.08
CA ASN A 74 -8.53 2.39 12.15
C ASN A 74 -10.03 2.51 12.30
N TYR A 75 -10.51 3.74 12.35
CA TYR A 75 -11.92 4.07 12.25
C TYR A 75 -12.08 4.85 10.95
N VAL A 76 -12.91 4.35 10.06
CA VAL A 76 -13.13 4.94 8.74
C VAL A 76 -14.60 5.21 8.53
N ASP A 77 -14.87 6.28 7.81
CA ASP A 77 -16.22 6.67 7.43
C ASP A 77 -16.20 7.12 5.97
N LEU A 78 -16.80 6.30 5.10
CA LEU A 78 -16.97 6.59 3.68
C LEU A 78 -18.40 7.04 3.44
N ILE A 79 -18.58 8.27 2.96
CA ILE A 79 -19.86 8.81 2.49
C ILE A 79 -19.80 8.94 0.97
N ILE A 80 -20.81 8.43 0.28
CA ILE A 80 -20.98 8.45 -1.17
C ILE A 80 -22.31 9.14 -1.49
N ASP A 81 -22.26 10.12 -2.38
CA ASP A 81 -23.42 10.70 -3.06
C ASP A 81 -23.37 10.26 -4.51
N PHE A 82 -24.25 9.32 -4.86
CA PHE A 82 -24.28 8.71 -6.19
C PHE A 82 -24.82 9.67 -7.25
N GLU A 83 -25.76 10.55 -6.88
CA GLU A 83 -26.42 11.47 -7.82
C GLU A 83 -25.46 12.56 -8.30
N ASN A 84 -24.69 13.13 -7.37
CA ASN A 84 -23.78 14.23 -7.65
C ASN A 84 -22.32 13.80 -7.83
N GLN A 85 -22.04 12.49 -7.81
CA GLN A 85 -20.71 11.91 -7.97
C GLN A 85 -19.69 12.46 -6.96
N ARG A 86 -20.10 12.53 -5.69
CA ARG A 86 -19.26 13.02 -4.59
C ARG A 86 -18.91 11.89 -3.63
N LYS A 87 -17.69 11.90 -3.10
CA LYS A 87 -17.24 10.95 -2.08
C LYS A 87 -16.40 11.63 -1.02
N SER A 88 -16.46 11.10 0.19
CA SER A 88 -15.66 11.58 1.31
C SER A 88 -15.25 10.38 2.15
N VAL A 89 -13.96 10.25 2.44
CA VAL A 89 -13.43 9.25 3.37
C VAL A 89 -12.74 9.99 4.50
N MET A 90 -13.33 9.96 5.68
CA MET A 90 -12.69 10.36 6.93
C MET A 90 -12.05 9.12 7.55
N ALA A 91 -10.81 9.23 8.01
CA ALA A 91 -10.07 8.13 8.62
C ALA A 91 -9.30 8.61 9.85
N TRP A 92 -9.55 7.94 10.98
CA TRP A 92 -8.76 8.02 12.19
C TRP A 92 -7.90 6.77 12.33
N ASN A 93 -6.58 6.94 12.23
CA ASN A 93 -5.61 5.86 12.39
C ASN A 93 -4.88 5.99 13.73
N LYS A 94 -4.73 4.89 14.46
CA LYS A 94 -3.92 4.79 15.68
C LYS A 94 -2.93 3.65 15.50
N ASN A 95 -1.65 3.94 15.51
CA ASN A 95 -0.60 2.93 15.45
C ASN A 95 0.61 3.35 16.30
N ARG A 96 1.67 2.55 16.26
CA ARG A 96 2.91 2.80 17.03
C ARG A 96 3.57 4.16 16.74
N ALA A 97 3.42 4.68 15.53
CA ALA A 97 4.04 5.94 15.12
C ALA A 97 3.24 7.17 15.59
N GLY A 98 2.00 6.96 16.01
CA GLY A 98 1.10 8.00 16.51
C GLY A 98 -0.30 7.89 15.92
N ASN A 99 -1.05 8.98 16.07
CA ASN A 99 -2.40 9.09 15.52
C ASN A 99 -2.42 9.96 14.25
N GLY A 100 -3.38 9.70 13.37
CA GLY A 100 -3.67 10.53 12.20
C GLY A 100 -5.17 10.69 12.03
N LEU A 101 -5.60 11.90 11.64
CA LEU A 101 -6.98 12.21 11.27
C LEU A 101 -6.96 12.85 9.89
N ASN A 102 -7.25 12.04 8.88
CA ASN A 102 -7.16 12.45 7.49
C ASN A 102 -8.51 12.32 6.82
N GLN A 103 -8.79 13.22 5.89
CA GLN A 103 -9.95 13.14 5.03
C GLN A 103 -9.54 13.24 3.57
N THR A 104 -10.12 12.40 2.72
CA THR A 104 -10.03 12.54 1.27
C THR A 104 -11.43 12.81 0.72
N ILE A 105 -11.55 13.84 -0.11
CA ILE A 105 -12.84 14.32 -0.62
C ILE A 105 -12.76 14.37 -2.14
N HIS A 106 -13.83 13.98 -2.82
CA HIS A 106 -14.10 14.35 -4.21
C HIS A 106 -15.45 15.06 -4.20
N ASP A 107 -15.46 16.35 -4.51
CA ASP A 107 -16.64 17.21 -4.38
C ASP A 107 -17.59 17.15 -5.60
N GLY A 108 -17.28 16.29 -6.57
CA GLY A 108 -17.96 16.17 -7.86
C GLY A 108 -17.15 16.73 -9.03
N GLN A 109 -16.10 17.49 -8.75
CA GLN A 109 -15.21 18.07 -9.75
C GLN A 109 -13.73 17.88 -9.39
N THR A 110 -13.38 18.12 -8.14
CA THR A 110 -12.01 18.19 -7.65
C THR A 110 -11.83 17.24 -6.47
N GLY A 111 -10.68 16.57 -6.46
CA GLY A 111 -10.22 15.75 -5.36
C GLY A 111 -9.38 16.55 -4.36
N TYR A 112 -9.51 16.28 -3.06
CA TYR A 112 -8.80 16.96 -1.98
C TYR A 112 -8.25 15.98 -0.95
N ASN A 113 -7.08 16.26 -0.42
CA ASN A 113 -6.56 15.66 0.81
C ASN A 113 -6.61 16.72 1.91
N VAL A 114 -7.04 16.31 3.10
CA VAL A 114 -7.14 17.17 4.29
C VAL A 114 -6.51 16.41 5.46
N ASP A 115 -5.56 17.06 6.14
CA ASP A 115 -4.98 16.59 7.39
C ASP A 115 -5.52 17.46 8.52
N HIS A 116 -6.47 16.92 9.29
CA HIS A 116 -7.12 17.69 10.36
C HIS A 116 -6.24 17.88 11.57
N LEU A 117 -5.24 17.02 11.78
CA LEU A 117 -4.33 17.17 12.90
C LEU A 117 -3.30 18.26 12.64
N ASN A 118 -2.82 18.37 11.41
CA ASN A 118 -1.83 19.38 11.01
C ASN A 118 -2.45 20.59 10.30
N GLN A 119 -3.78 20.66 10.22
CA GLN A 119 -4.56 21.77 9.66
C GLN A 119 -4.07 22.21 8.28
N ASN A 120 -3.83 21.22 7.41
CA ASN A 120 -3.43 21.48 6.03
C ASN A 120 -4.33 20.75 5.03
N GLN A 121 -4.38 21.26 3.80
CA GLN A 121 -5.14 20.65 2.72
C GLN A 121 -4.49 20.91 1.35
N PHE A 122 -4.79 20.07 0.36
CA PHE A 122 -4.41 20.31 -1.03
C PHE A 122 -5.29 19.56 -2.02
N GLU A 123 -5.41 20.12 -3.23
CA GLU A 123 -6.01 19.46 -4.38
C GLU A 123 -5.18 18.26 -4.83
N ASN A 124 -5.84 17.16 -5.16
CA ASN A 124 -5.22 15.94 -5.64
C ASN A 124 -6.02 15.37 -6.81
N ALA A 125 -5.48 15.53 -8.02
CA ALA A 125 -6.09 15.07 -9.24
C ALA A 125 -6.25 13.53 -9.32
N ASN A 126 -5.56 12.75 -8.48
CA ASN A 126 -5.71 11.30 -8.46
C ASN A 126 -6.95 10.83 -7.68
N LEU A 127 -7.57 11.70 -6.88
CA LEU A 127 -8.75 11.38 -6.09
C LEU A 127 -10.04 11.54 -6.90
N GLN A 128 -10.15 10.82 -8.01
CA GLN A 128 -11.35 10.79 -8.84
C GLN A 128 -12.48 10.00 -8.17
N TYR A 129 -13.74 10.34 -8.48
CA TYR A 129 -14.92 9.66 -7.92
C TYR A 129 -14.85 8.12 -8.04
N ALA A 130 -14.41 7.61 -9.20
CA ALA A 130 -14.33 6.17 -9.45
C ALA A 130 -13.33 5.45 -8.52
N VAL A 131 -12.27 6.13 -8.08
CA VAL A 131 -11.15 5.52 -7.32
C VAL A 131 -11.27 5.79 -5.82
N LEU A 132 -11.74 6.97 -5.41
CA LEU A 132 -11.84 7.37 -4.01
C LEU A 132 -12.75 6.40 -3.24
N GLY A 133 -12.28 5.92 -2.09
CA GLY A 133 -13.02 5.00 -1.22
C GLY A 133 -13.02 3.54 -1.70
N GLY A 134 -12.38 3.21 -2.83
CA GLY A 134 -12.41 1.86 -3.40
C GLY A 134 -11.89 0.76 -2.47
N GLY A 135 -10.98 1.08 -1.54
CA GLY A 135 -10.54 0.17 -0.49
C GLY A 135 -11.67 -0.26 0.44
N ILE A 136 -12.43 0.72 0.96
CA ILE A 136 -13.56 0.51 1.87
C ILE A 136 -14.74 -0.16 1.14
N MET A 137 -14.95 0.18 -0.13
CA MET A 137 -15.95 -0.49 -0.97
C MET A 137 -15.60 -1.97 -1.18
N ARG A 138 -14.33 -2.32 -1.43
CA ARG A 138 -13.90 -3.74 -1.55
C ARG A 138 -14.05 -4.53 -0.27
N THR A 139 -13.94 -3.87 0.88
CA THR A 139 -14.17 -4.52 2.16
C THR A 139 -15.65 -4.56 2.52
N THR A 140 -16.58 -4.08 1.71
CA THR A 140 -18.02 -4.04 2.05
C THR A 140 -18.84 -4.74 0.97
N ASP A 141 -19.42 -5.88 1.31
CA ASP A 141 -20.19 -6.73 0.41
C ASP A 141 -21.39 -6.02 -0.23
N ALA A 142 -22.15 -5.21 0.51
CA ALA A 142 -23.22 -4.40 -0.07
C ALA A 142 -22.71 -3.41 -1.15
N ALA A 143 -21.56 -2.79 -0.91
CA ALA A 143 -20.94 -1.89 -1.89
C ALA A 143 -20.44 -2.65 -3.13
N LEU A 144 -19.87 -3.85 -2.94
CA LEU A 144 -19.50 -4.74 -4.03
C LEU A 144 -20.70 -5.17 -4.88
N VAL A 145 -21.84 -5.49 -4.25
CA VAL A 145 -23.06 -5.87 -4.97
C VAL A 145 -23.66 -4.69 -5.73
N ARG A 146 -23.60 -3.47 -5.18
CA ARG A 146 -23.98 -2.27 -5.93
C ARG A 146 -23.08 -2.06 -7.15
N LEU A 147 -21.76 -2.15 -6.97
CA LEU A 147 -20.79 -2.04 -8.08
C LEU A 147 -21.02 -3.12 -9.16
N LEU A 148 -21.32 -4.35 -8.75
CA LEU A 148 -21.67 -5.44 -9.66
C LEU A 148 -22.94 -5.10 -10.45
N ALA A 149 -23.97 -4.53 -9.81
CA ALA A 149 -25.20 -4.15 -10.48
C ALA A 149 -24.97 -3.02 -11.51
N ASP A 150 -24.17 -2.02 -11.13
CA ASP A 150 -23.85 -0.88 -11.99
C ASP A 150 -22.98 -1.29 -13.20
N GLY A 151 -22.09 -2.27 -13.04
CA GLY A 151 -21.20 -2.82 -14.08
C GLY A 151 -21.58 -4.22 -14.56
N ARG A 152 -22.88 -4.56 -14.53
CA ARG A 152 -23.39 -5.92 -14.78
C ARG A 152 -22.97 -6.49 -16.13
N GLU A 153 -22.78 -5.65 -17.13
CA GLU A 153 -22.32 -6.03 -18.48
C GLU A 153 -20.88 -6.57 -18.52
N THR A 154 -20.11 -6.36 -17.45
CA THR A 154 -18.75 -6.89 -17.31
C THR A 154 -18.71 -8.22 -16.56
N ALA A 155 -19.86 -8.68 -16.04
CA ALA A 155 -19.95 -9.88 -15.23
C ALA A 155 -19.70 -11.14 -16.08
N VAL A 156 -18.90 -12.07 -15.56
CA VAL A 156 -18.57 -13.35 -16.19
C VAL A 156 -18.71 -14.47 -15.17
N HIS A 157 -19.49 -15.50 -15.52
CA HIS A 157 -19.65 -16.67 -14.65
C HIS A 157 -18.35 -17.48 -14.56
N GLY A 158 -17.83 -17.65 -13.34
CA GLY A 158 -16.55 -18.31 -13.07
C GLY A 158 -16.67 -19.81 -12.73
N GLY A 159 -17.85 -20.40 -12.87
CA GLY A 159 -18.14 -21.76 -12.40
C GLY A 159 -18.55 -21.84 -10.93
N GLU A 160 -18.62 -23.06 -10.41
CA GLU A 160 -19.03 -23.33 -9.03
C GLU A 160 -17.82 -23.58 -8.12
N ALA A 161 -17.98 -23.36 -6.82
CA ALA A 161 -16.99 -23.70 -5.81
C ALA A 161 -17.66 -24.16 -4.50
N LEU A 162 -16.95 -24.98 -3.73
CA LEU A 162 -17.28 -25.22 -2.33
C LEU A 162 -16.46 -24.27 -1.46
N TYR A 163 -17.12 -23.54 -0.56
CA TYR A 163 -16.48 -22.70 0.44
C TYR A 163 -17.16 -22.93 1.79
N GLN A 164 -16.37 -23.24 2.82
CA GLN A 164 -16.86 -23.62 4.16
C GLN A 164 -17.94 -24.72 4.13
N GLY A 165 -17.83 -25.68 3.20
CA GLY A 165 -18.79 -26.78 3.04
C GLY A 165 -20.09 -26.41 2.33
N GLN A 166 -20.27 -25.15 1.92
CA GLN A 166 -21.46 -24.68 1.21
C GLN A 166 -21.16 -24.43 -0.27
N ALA A 167 -22.15 -24.69 -1.13
CA ALA A 167 -22.01 -24.48 -2.57
C ALA A 167 -22.15 -23.00 -2.93
N HIS A 168 -21.24 -22.52 -3.79
CA HIS A 168 -21.20 -21.14 -4.25
C HIS A 168 -21.13 -21.09 -5.78
N GLU A 169 -21.73 -20.06 -6.36
CA GLU A 169 -21.44 -19.62 -7.73
C GLU A 169 -20.35 -18.55 -7.69
N LYS A 170 -19.38 -18.61 -8.61
CA LYS A 170 -18.39 -17.56 -8.77
C LYS A 170 -18.83 -16.59 -9.86
N LEU A 171 -18.69 -15.30 -9.58
CA LEU A 171 -18.98 -14.24 -10.54
C LEU A 171 -17.84 -13.22 -10.51
N THR A 172 -17.19 -13.04 -11.66
CA THR A 172 -16.10 -12.07 -11.81
C THR A 172 -16.61 -10.83 -12.51
N PHE A 173 -16.27 -9.64 -12.04
CA PHE A 173 -16.67 -8.37 -12.67
C PHE A 173 -15.55 -7.32 -12.56
N LYS A 174 -15.66 -6.27 -13.38
CA LYS A 174 -14.67 -5.19 -13.42
C LYS A 174 -15.05 -4.08 -12.46
N MET A 175 -14.04 -3.52 -11.80
CA MET A 175 -14.15 -2.30 -11.01
C MET A 175 -13.08 -1.33 -11.51
N GLU A 176 -13.46 -0.10 -11.86
CA GLU A 176 -12.50 0.92 -12.28
C GLU A 176 -11.43 1.16 -11.20
N GLY A 177 -10.18 1.31 -11.61
CA GLY A 177 -9.05 1.46 -10.69
C GLY A 177 -8.71 0.21 -9.87
N SER A 178 -9.24 -0.96 -10.23
CA SER A 178 -8.96 -2.24 -9.57
C SER A 178 -8.74 -3.36 -10.59
N PRO A 179 -7.90 -4.37 -10.28
CA PRO A 179 -8.00 -5.67 -10.93
C PRO A 179 -9.41 -6.26 -10.78
N ASP A 180 -9.77 -7.16 -11.68
CA ASP A 180 -11.04 -7.89 -11.67
C ASP A 180 -11.29 -8.55 -10.30
N LEU A 181 -12.55 -8.49 -9.86
CA LEU A 181 -13.00 -8.97 -8.56
C LEU A 181 -13.85 -10.21 -8.74
N THR A 182 -13.53 -11.29 -8.02
CA THR A 182 -14.31 -12.54 -8.09
C THR A 182 -15.10 -12.75 -6.81
N LEU A 183 -16.41 -12.68 -6.90
CA LEU A 183 -17.34 -12.93 -5.79
C LEU A 183 -17.68 -14.42 -5.69
N PHE A 184 -17.78 -14.93 -4.47
CA PHE A 184 -18.30 -16.25 -4.15
C PHE A 184 -19.69 -16.07 -3.54
N ILE A 185 -20.71 -16.39 -4.33
CA ILE A 185 -22.12 -16.17 -4.00
C ILE A 185 -22.72 -17.48 -3.52
N ASN A 186 -23.21 -17.51 -2.29
CA ASN A 186 -23.82 -18.69 -1.69
C ASN A 186 -25.08 -19.11 -2.48
N LYS A 187 -25.14 -20.39 -2.90
CA LYS A 187 -26.23 -20.93 -3.73
C LYS A 187 -27.57 -21.07 -3.04
N GLU A 188 -27.63 -21.00 -1.72
CA GLU A 188 -28.86 -21.06 -0.94
C GLU A 188 -29.35 -19.64 -0.65
N THR A 189 -28.48 -18.79 -0.09
CA THR A 189 -28.88 -17.46 0.40
C THR A 189 -28.78 -16.35 -0.64
N GLY A 190 -27.94 -16.50 -1.67
CA GLY A 190 -27.60 -15.42 -2.59
C GLY A 190 -26.64 -14.37 -2.02
N LEU A 191 -26.15 -14.56 -0.78
CA LEU A 191 -25.21 -13.65 -0.12
C LEU A 191 -23.76 -13.90 -0.57
N VAL A 192 -22.92 -12.87 -0.51
CA VAL A 192 -21.50 -12.96 -0.86
C VAL A 192 -20.71 -13.37 0.37
N SER A 193 -20.19 -14.59 0.40
CA SER A 193 -19.39 -15.08 1.54
C SER A 193 -17.91 -14.70 1.43
N LYS A 194 -17.43 -14.44 0.22
CA LYS A 194 -16.02 -14.19 -0.06
C LYS A 194 -15.83 -13.40 -1.36
N MET A 195 -14.81 -12.55 -1.42
CA MET A 195 -14.28 -11.97 -2.65
C MET A 195 -12.78 -12.21 -2.75
N GLU A 196 -12.29 -12.50 -3.96
CA GLU A 196 -10.85 -12.64 -4.25
C GLU A 196 -10.41 -11.74 -5.40
N ARG A 197 -9.17 -11.27 -5.30
CA ARG A 197 -8.40 -10.70 -6.41
C ARG A 197 -6.94 -11.10 -6.29
N TYR A 198 -6.20 -11.06 -7.40
CA TYR A 198 -4.77 -11.36 -7.41
C TYR A 198 -3.94 -10.08 -7.45
N ASN A 199 -2.84 -10.06 -6.70
CA ASN A 199 -1.80 -9.03 -6.79
C ASN A 199 -0.46 -9.71 -7.12
N PRO A 200 0.29 -9.24 -8.14
CA PRO A 200 1.55 -9.86 -8.52
C PRO A 200 2.65 -9.88 -7.44
N VAL A 201 2.60 -8.94 -6.49
CA VAL A 201 3.57 -8.81 -5.41
C VAL A 201 3.10 -9.53 -4.14
N PHE A 202 1.82 -9.39 -3.81
CA PHE A 202 1.26 -9.86 -2.55
C PHE A 202 0.49 -11.19 -2.66
N GLY A 203 0.42 -11.79 -3.84
CA GLY A 203 -0.32 -13.03 -4.08
C GLY A 203 -1.84 -12.85 -4.01
N THR A 204 -2.52 -13.83 -3.42
CA THR A 204 -3.99 -13.84 -3.38
C THR A 204 -4.50 -12.93 -2.27
N LEU A 205 -5.38 -12.00 -2.63
CA LEU A 205 -6.04 -11.08 -1.70
C LEU A 205 -7.47 -11.56 -1.47
N SER A 206 -7.76 -12.01 -0.24
CA SER A 206 -9.05 -12.59 0.13
C SER A 206 -9.81 -11.69 1.11
N TYR A 207 -11.08 -11.43 0.80
CA TYR A 207 -12.02 -10.68 1.62
C TYR A 207 -13.10 -11.64 2.07
N LEU A 208 -13.20 -11.89 3.36
CA LEU A 208 -14.12 -12.86 3.95
C LEU A 208 -15.25 -12.10 4.62
N PHE A 209 -16.49 -12.47 4.30
CA PHE A 209 -17.70 -11.78 4.76
C PHE A 209 -18.55 -12.75 5.57
N ASP A 210 -18.84 -12.40 6.81
CA ASP A 210 -19.64 -13.22 7.72
C ASP A 210 -20.57 -12.34 8.57
N ASP A 211 -21.46 -12.97 9.32
CA ASP A 211 -22.46 -12.30 10.18
C ASP A 211 -23.29 -11.28 9.38
N HIS A 212 -23.95 -11.76 8.33
CA HIS A 212 -24.79 -10.91 7.50
C HIS A 212 -26.04 -10.46 8.26
N ARG A 213 -26.32 -9.16 8.22
CA ARG A 213 -27.49 -8.55 8.84
C ARG A 213 -28.19 -7.61 7.88
N THR A 214 -29.49 -7.43 8.09
CA THR A 214 -30.30 -6.49 7.30
C THR A 214 -30.70 -5.30 8.16
N VAL A 215 -30.39 -4.09 7.70
CA VAL A 215 -30.77 -2.82 8.33
C VAL A 215 -31.42 -1.97 7.26
N ASP A 216 -32.60 -1.40 7.55
CA ASP A 216 -33.38 -0.55 6.63
C ASP A 216 -33.55 -1.13 5.22
N GLY A 217 -33.72 -2.45 5.14
CA GLY A 217 -33.96 -3.18 3.89
C GLY A 217 -32.72 -3.53 3.08
N VAL A 218 -31.51 -3.18 3.54
CA VAL A 218 -30.25 -3.59 2.91
C VAL A 218 -29.48 -4.58 3.79
N THR A 219 -29.03 -5.66 3.17
CA THR A 219 -28.18 -6.67 3.81
C THR A 219 -26.70 -6.32 3.66
N TYR A 220 -25.88 -6.56 4.67
CA TYR A 220 -24.41 -6.49 4.59
C TYR A 220 -23.79 -7.35 5.69
N ALA A 221 -22.53 -7.75 5.51
CA ALA A 221 -21.72 -8.44 6.51
C ALA A 221 -21.20 -7.47 7.58
N SER A 222 -21.51 -7.72 8.86
CA SER A 222 -20.91 -6.96 9.97
C SER A 222 -19.50 -7.44 10.32
N ASP A 223 -19.15 -8.69 10.02
CA ASP A 223 -17.79 -9.22 10.14
C ASP A 223 -17.11 -9.27 8.77
N MET A 224 -15.94 -8.63 8.69
CA MET A 224 -15.10 -8.66 7.49
C MET A 224 -13.64 -8.87 7.88
N ASN A 225 -13.02 -9.86 7.25
CA ASN A 225 -11.61 -10.15 7.41
C ASN A 225 -10.90 -10.11 6.06
N PHE A 226 -9.85 -9.29 5.97
CA PHE A 226 -9.00 -9.18 4.78
C PHE A 226 -7.69 -9.90 5.03
N LEU A 227 -7.35 -10.82 4.13
CA LEU A 227 -6.13 -11.61 4.15
C LEU A 227 -5.25 -11.29 2.93
N ILE A 228 -3.95 -11.18 3.17
CA ILE A 228 -2.90 -11.10 2.16
C ILE A 228 -2.18 -12.45 2.14
N ASP A 229 -2.34 -13.20 1.06
CA ASP A 229 -1.81 -14.56 0.89
C ASP A 229 -2.10 -15.48 2.09
N GLY A 230 -3.33 -15.38 2.62
CA GLY A 230 -3.78 -16.12 3.79
C GLY A 230 -3.38 -15.53 5.15
N GLN A 231 -2.51 -14.52 5.20
CA GLN A 231 -2.16 -13.82 6.44
C GLN A 231 -3.14 -12.69 6.74
N PRO A 232 -3.63 -12.54 7.98
CA PRO A 232 -4.56 -11.48 8.34
C PRO A 232 -3.92 -10.09 8.22
N ASN A 233 -4.61 -9.17 7.54
CA ASN A 233 -4.22 -7.77 7.43
C ASN A 233 -5.27 -6.82 7.99
N ILE A 234 -6.57 -7.02 7.72
CA ILE A 234 -7.66 -6.28 8.36
C ILE A 234 -8.59 -7.25 9.07
N ILE A 235 -8.93 -6.94 10.31
CA ILE A 235 -9.92 -7.66 11.11
C ILE A 235 -10.97 -6.65 11.58
N SER A 236 -12.21 -6.79 11.09
CA SER A 236 -13.33 -5.92 11.50
C SER A 236 -13.59 -6.04 13.00
N ILE A 237 -13.98 -4.92 13.61
CA ILE A 237 -14.51 -4.86 14.97
C ILE A 237 -16.01 -4.56 14.90
N SER A 238 -16.39 -3.57 14.08
CA SER A 238 -17.78 -3.20 13.89
C SER A 238 -17.96 -2.44 12.58
N ARG A 239 -19.03 -2.74 11.85
CA ARG A 239 -19.41 -2.01 10.65
C ARG A 239 -20.88 -1.62 10.65
N SER A 240 -21.19 -0.43 10.15
CA SER A 240 -22.54 -0.04 9.76
C SER A 240 -22.59 0.42 8.31
N VAL A 241 -23.72 0.16 7.67
CA VAL A 241 -24.07 0.69 6.35
C VAL A 241 -25.41 1.40 6.47
N ASP A 242 -25.48 2.64 5.98
CA ASP A 242 -26.67 3.50 5.96
C ASP A 242 -26.90 3.98 4.53
N MET A 243 -28.12 3.83 4.00
CA MET A 243 -28.51 4.21 2.64
C MET A 243 -29.13 5.61 2.56
N THR A 244 -29.35 6.26 3.70
CA THR A 244 -29.92 7.60 3.81
C THR A 244 -29.10 8.50 4.74
N PRO A 245 -27.77 8.57 4.57
CA PRO A 245 -26.94 9.38 5.45
C PRO A 245 -27.24 10.88 5.30
N ASP A 246 -27.03 11.63 6.38
CA ASP A 246 -26.94 13.09 6.30
C ASP A 246 -25.69 13.48 5.51
N LEU A 247 -25.88 14.24 4.42
CA LEU A 247 -24.82 14.72 3.55
C LEU A 247 -24.33 16.12 3.92
N THR A 248 -24.94 16.75 4.93
CA THR A 248 -24.60 18.11 5.36
C THR A 248 -23.13 18.18 5.79
N GLY A 249 -22.35 19.00 5.09
CA GLY A 249 -20.92 19.19 5.36
C GLY A 249 -20.01 17.99 5.05
N ALA A 250 -20.55 16.87 4.55
CA ALA A 250 -19.77 15.64 4.32
C ALA A 250 -18.64 15.81 3.29
N PHE A 251 -18.81 16.77 2.36
CA PHE A 251 -17.89 17.05 1.27
C PHE A 251 -17.24 18.44 1.36
N ASP A 252 -17.39 19.12 2.51
CA ASP A 252 -16.83 20.45 2.69
C ASP A 252 -15.30 20.36 2.89
N VAL A 253 -14.56 21.18 2.14
CA VAL A 253 -13.13 21.34 2.32
C VAL A 253 -12.89 22.52 3.27
N PRO A 254 -12.15 22.33 4.40
CA PRO A 254 -11.84 23.43 5.30
C PRO A 254 -11.10 24.57 4.60
N THR A 255 -11.64 25.78 4.68
CA THR A 255 -11.07 26.98 4.03
C THR A 255 -10.09 27.74 4.91
N ASP A 256 -10.09 27.44 6.21
CA ASP A 256 -9.20 28.00 7.23
C ASP A 256 -7.89 27.22 7.39
N TYR A 257 -7.75 26.07 6.71
CA TYR A 257 -6.53 25.26 6.72
C TYR A 257 -5.49 25.80 5.76
N GLU A 258 -4.21 25.61 6.11
CA GLU A 258 -3.11 26.02 5.26
C GLU A 258 -3.07 25.14 4.00
N ALA A 259 -2.93 25.78 2.82
CA ALA A 259 -2.63 25.04 1.61
C ALA A 259 -1.26 24.36 1.74
N ARG A 260 -1.16 23.08 1.35
CA ARG A 260 0.12 22.38 1.34
C ARG A 260 1.10 23.14 0.43
N GLY A 261 2.35 23.25 0.88
CA GLY A 261 3.44 23.78 0.06
C GLY A 261 3.67 22.96 -1.22
N GLN A 262 4.34 23.59 -2.20
CA GLN A 262 4.73 22.95 -3.46
C GLN A 262 5.51 21.65 -3.20
N THR A 263 5.23 20.60 -3.97
CA THR A 263 5.97 19.34 -3.91
C THR A 263 7.09 19.25 -4.95
N VAL A 264 8.14 18.51 -4.62
CA VAL A 264 9.21 18.11 -5.54
C VAL A 264 8.61 17.19 -6.59
N ASP A 265 8.92 17.46 -7.85
CA ASP A 265 8.62 16.54 -8.94
C ASP A 265 9.64 15.40 -8.94
N THR A 266 9.15 14.18 -8.73
CA THR A 266 9.95 12.96 -8.67
C THR A 266 9.59 11.99 -9.80
N SER A 267 8.85 12.44 -10.84
CA SER A 267 8.37 11.53 -11.89
C SER A 267 9.50 10.93 -12.73
N GLU A 268 10.64 11.62 -12.81
CA GLU A 268 11.82 11.20 -13.57
C GLU A 268 12.97 10.76 -12.66
N MET A 269 13.83 9.87 -13.19
CA MET A 269 15.05 9.45 -12.49
C MET A 269 15.97 10.66 -12.27
N SER A 270 16.32 10.89 -11.01
CA SER A 270 17.22 11.97 -10.60
C SER A 270 18.52 11.40 -10.04
N VAL A 271 19.64 12.07 -10.31
CA VAL A 271 20.95 11.77 -9.71
C VAL A 271 21.56 13.07 -9.20
N LEU A 272 21.82 13.11 -7.90
CA LEU A 272 22.51 14.20 -7.23
C LEU A 272 23.94 13.77 -6.87
N ASP A 273 24.93 14.42 -7.45
CA ASP A 273 26.34 14.28 -7.07
C ASP A 273 26.61 15.11 -5.79
N LEU A 274 26.97 14.42 -4.72
CA LEU A 274 27.28 15.00 -3.40
C LEU A 274 28.79 15.20 -3.19
N GLY A 275 29.60 15.02 -4.25
CA GLY A 275 31.05 15.11 -4.25
C GLY A 275 31.74 13.88 -3.65
N ASP A 276 33.06 13.78 -3.86
CA ASP A 276 33.94 12.70 -3.39
C ASP A 276 33.40 11.29 -3.66
N GLY A 277 32.78 11.11 -4.83
CA GLY A 277 32.20 9.85 -5.28
C GLY A 277 31.00 9.42 -4.46
N VAL A 278 30.18 10.35 -3.98
CA VAL A 278 28.92 10.06 -3.29
C VAL A 278 27.76 10.56 -4.16
N TYR A 279 26.80 9.68 -4.42
CA TYR A 279 25.65 9.98 -5.26
C TYR A 279 24.37 9.61 -4.54
N PHE A 280 23.33 10.42 -4.71
CA PHE A 280 21.98 10.13 -4.25
C PHE A 280 21.06 10.09 -5.46
N ALA A 281 20.43 8.95 -5.70
CA ALA A 281 19.66 8.72 -6.92
C ALA A 281 18.32 8.09 -6.64
N GLY A 282 17.29 8.46 -7.40
CA GLY A 282 15.98 7.87 -7.27
C GLY A 282 14.90 8.53 -8.12
N GLN A 283 13.75 7.87 -8.12
CA GLN A 283 12.55 8.20 -8.87
C GLN A 283 11.33 7.81 -8.03
N ASN A 284 10.24 8.58 -8.16
CA ASN A 284 9.01 8.43 -7.39
C ASN A 284 9.32 8.44 -5.88
N ILE A 285 9.14 7.29 -5.22
CA ILE A 285 9.35 7.11 -3.78
C ILE A 285 10.59 6.28 -3.46
N GLY A 286 11.36 5.84 -4.47
CA GLY A 286 12.48 4.90 -4.28
C GLY A 286 13.82 5.55 -4.53
N TYR A 287 14.57 5.84 -3.47
CA TYR A 287 15.90 6.44 -3.51
C TYR A 287 16.96 5.57 -2.84
N SER A 288 18.19 5.67 -3.36
CA SER A 288 19.37 4.99 -2.84
C SER A 288 20.56 5.96 -2.79
N ILE A 289 21.43 5.80 -1.79
CA ILE A 289 22.73 6.45 -1.75
C ILE A 289 23.81 5.49 -2.24
N PHE A 290 24.75 5.97 -3.04
CA PHE A 290 25.88 5.21 -3.59
C PHE A 290 27.19 5.89 -3.23
N VAL A 291 28.19 5.10 -2.84
CA VAL A 291 29.53 5.58 -2.47
C VAL A 291 30.57 4.80 -3.27
N ASP A 292 31.40 5.51 -4.01
CA ASP A 292 32.54 4.98 -4.76
C ASP A 292 33.60 4.43 -3.79
N ALA A 293 33.90 3.14 -3.94
CA ALA A 293 34.87 2.38 -3.18
C ALA A 293 36.18 2.12 -3.95
N GLY A 294 36.35 2.72 -5.14
CA GLY A 294 37.47 2.48 -6.04
C GLY A 294 37.04 1.64 -7.24
N ASP A 295 36.98 0.33 -7.07
CA ASP A 295 36.63 -0.64 -8.13
C ASP A 295 35.13 -1.00 -8.17
N HIS A 296 34.36 -0.65 -7.13
CA HIS A 296 32.92 -0.90 -7.02
C HIS A 296 32.19 0.26 -6.30
N TYR A 297 30.87 0.20 -6.27
CA TYR A 297 30.03 1.01 -5.38
C TYR A 297 29.57 0.23 -4.15
N ILE A 298 29.43 0.93 -3.03
CA ILE A 298 28.65 0.51 -1.87
C ILE A 298 27.38 1.35 -1.84
N ALA A 299 26.21 0.73 -1.70
CA ALA A 299 24.93 1.45 -1.67
C ALA A 299 24.12 1.18 -0.39
N SER A 300 23.11 2.02 -0.15
CA SER A 300 22.02 1.77 0.79
C SER A 300 20.70 2.28 0.22
N GLY A 301 19.57 1.68 0.64
CA GLY A 301 18.23 1.92 0.09
C GLY A 301 17.82 0.80 -0.87
N GLY A 302 17.05 -0.17 -0.37
CA GLY A 302 16.74 -1.44 -1.02
C GLY A 302 15.41 -1.51 -1.77
N TYR A 303 14.84 -0.36 -2.14
CA TYR A 303 13.63 -0.30 -2.98
C TYR A 303 13.81 -1.02 -4.33
N ALA A 304 12.72 -1.43 -4.98
CA ALA A 304 12.76 -1.93 -6.36
C ALA A 304 13.30 -0.88 -7.34
N GLY A 305 13.88 -1.30 -8.47
CA GLY A 305 14.52 -0.44 -9.48
C GLY A 305 15.99 -0.09 -9.16
N LEU A 306 16.66 -0.92 -8.36
CA LEU A 306 18.04 -0.68 -7.92
C LEU A 306 19.03 -0.64 -9.08
N LYS A 307 18.82 -1.47 -10.11
CA LYS A 307 19.65 -1.48 -11.33
C LYS A 307 19.54 -0.17 -12.09
N ASP A 308 18.33 0.38 -12.22
CA ASP A 308 18.10 1.63 -12.94
C ASP A 308 18.79 2.80 -12.23
N ARG A 309 18.72 2.84 -10.89
CA ARG A 309 19.45 3.82 -10.09
C ARG A 309 20.97 3.67 -10.22
N LEU A 310 21.50 2.45 -10.19
CA LEU A 310 22.92 2.20 -10.39
C LEU A 310 23.37 2.64 -11.79
N ALA A 311 22.61 2.31 -12.83
CA ALA A 311 22.90 2.70 -14.21
C ALA A 311 22.93 4.23 -14.37
N ALA A 312 21.99 4.94 -13.73
CA ALA A 312 21.96 6.40 -13.72
C ALA A 312 23.20 7.00 -13.03
N VAL A 313 23.63 6.43 -11.89
CA VAL A 313 24.86 6.83 -11.20
C VAL A 313 26.11 6.56 -12.03
N GLN A 314 26.20 5.38 -12.66
CA GLN A 314 27.27 5.01 -13.58
C GLN A 314 27.40 5.99 -14.76
N ALA A 315 26.28 6.35 -15.38
CA ALA A 315 26.23 7.34 -16.45
C ALA A 315 26.69 8.72 -15.96
N GLN A 316 26.21 9.19 -14.81
CA GLN A 316 26.61 10.47 -14.21
C GLN A 316 28.11 10.50 -13.86
N ALA A 317 28.64 9.39 -13.35
CA ALA A 317 30.03 9.25 -12.92
C ALA A 317 31.00 8.89 -14.06
N GLY A 318 30.50 8.60 -15.26
CA GLY A 318 31.30 8.22 -16.43
C GLY A 318 32.06 6.90 -16.26
N ASN A 319 31.47 5.91 -15.59
CA ASN A 319 32.08 4.59 -15.37
C ASN A 319 31.04 3.45 -15.33
N GLU A 320 31.51 2.20 -15.31
CA GLU A 320 30.66 1.00 -15.27
C GLU A 320 30.95 0.15 -14.02
N LYS A 321 31.34 0.78 -12.90
CA LYS A 321 31.72 0.06 -11.68
C LYS A 321 30.53 -0.74 -11.13
N PRO A 322 30.69 -2.01 -10.77
CA PRO A 322 29.60 -2.83 -10.24
C PRO A 322 29.18 -2.40 -8.84
N LEU A 323 28.03 -2.91 -8.38
CA LEU A 323 27.62 -2.82 -6.97
C LEU A 323 28.27 -3.97 -6.17
N GLY A 324 29.23 -3.64 -5.30
CA GLY A 324 29.91 -4.64 -4.49
C GLY A 324 29.20 -4.95 -3.17
N LYS A 325 28.56 -3.95 -2.54
CA LYS A 325 27.81 -4.12 -1.29
C LYS A 325 26.52 -3.32 -1.27
N LEU A 326 25.47 -3.90 -0.70
CA LEU A 326 24.24 -3.20 -0.36
C LEU A 326 24.01 -3.26 1.15
N VAL A 327 23.96 -2.10 1.80
CA VAL A 327 23.56 -1.96 3.19
C VAL A 327 22.05 -2.00 3.26
N VAL A 328 21.51 -3.12 3.78
CA VAL A 328 20.08 -3.33 4.00
C VAL A 328 19.74 -2.78 5.38
N THR A 329 19.01 -1.66 5.39
CA THR A 329 18.77 -0.88 6.60
C THR A 329 17.89 -1.61 7.62
N HIS A 330 16.85 -2.31 7.16
CA HIS A 330 15.93 -3.05 8.02
C HIS A 330 15.04 -4.03 7.24
N HIS A 331 14.16 -4.76 7.93
CA HIS A 331 13.35 -5.88 7.42
C HIS A 331 12.01 -5.50 6.75
N HIS A 332 11.67 -4.22 6.61
CA HIS A 332 10.36 -3.87 6.04
C HIS A 332 10.30 -4.20 4.55
N SER A 333 9.20 -4.83 4.14
CA SER A 333 9.05 -5.49 2.84
C SER A 333 9.30 -4.58 1.63
N ASP A 334 8.94 -3.30 1.75
CA ASP A 334 9.11 -2.29 0.72
C ASP A 334 10.60 -1.92 0.48
N HIS A 335 11.44 -2.06 1.52
CA HIS A 335 12.90 -1.89 1.43
C HIS A 335 13.65 -3.17 1.05
N LEU A 336 12.92 -4.27 0.85
CA LEU A 336 13.46 -5.53 0.35
C LEU A 336 13.16 -5.77 -1.14
N GLY A 337 12.41 -4.87 -1.80
CA GLY A 337 12.01 -5.02 -3.20
C GLY A 337 13.17 -5.12 -4.20
N GLY A 338 14.32 -4.53 -3.88
CA GLY A 338 15.55 -4.56 -4.69
C GLY A 338 16.53 -5.68 -4.33
N MET A 339 16.20 -6.61 -3.43
CA MET A 339 17.14 -7.64 -2.99
C MET A 339 17.55 -8.60 -4.13
N ASN A 340 16.59 -9.04 -4.96
CA ASN A 340 16.90 -9.87 -6.12
C ASN A 340 17.83 -9.14 -7.11
N GLU A 341 17.59 -7.85 -7.35
CA GLU A 341 18.45 -7.02 -8.21
C GLU A 341 19.87 -6.90 -7.65
N ALA A 342 20.01 -6.68 -6.34
CA ALA A 342 21.31 -6.60 -5.67
C ALA A 342 22.10 -7.91 -5.77
N VAL A 343 21.41 -9.05 -5.57
CA VAL A 343 22.01 -10.39 -5.68
C VAL A 343 22.48 -10.66 -7.10
N GLU A 344 21.67 -10.31 -8.11
CA GLU A 344 22.02 -10.46 -9.53
C GLU A 344 23.20 -9.57 -9.94
N LEU A 345 23.35 -8.40 -9.33
CA LEU A 345 24.51 -7.51 -9.50
C LEU A 345 25.78 -8.04 -8.78
N GLY A 346 25.67 -9.14 -8.02
CA GLY A 346 26.78 -9.74 -7.29
C GLY A 346 27.08 -9.09 -5.93
N ALA A 347 26.20 -8.23 -5.43
CA ALA A 347 26.45 -7.49 -4.18
C ALA A 347 26.42 -8.41 -2.94
N THR A 348 27.30 -8.18 -1.99
CA THR A 348 27.18 -8.72 -0.62
C THR A 348 26.18 -7.87 0.16
N LEU A 349 25.29 -8.50 0.90
CA LEU A 349 24.27 -7.82 1.71
C LEU A 349 24.84 -7.55 3.11
N VAL A 350 25.00 -6.27 3.46
CA VAL A 350 25.45 -5.84 4.79
C VAL A 350 24.21 -5.54 5.64
N THR A 351 24.02 -6.26 6.74
CA THR A 351 22.80 -6.14 7.56
C THR A 351 23.03 -6.67 8.98
N VAL A 352 21.98 -6.74 9.81
CA VAL A 352 22.01 -7.42 11.12
C VAL A 352 21.36 -8.80 11.06
N ALA A 353 21.67 -9.68 12.01
CA ALA A 353 21.22 -11.07 12.01
C ALA A 353 19.68 -11.20 11.97
N GLU A 354 18.98 -10.28 12.61
CA GLU A 354 17.52 -10.24 12.72
C GLU A 354 16.81 -10.01 11.38
N HIS A 355 17.51 -9.47 10.38
CA HIS A 355 16.93 -9.20 9.07
C HIS A 355 17.22 -10.30 8.04
N VAL A 356 18.10 -11.26 8.35
CA VAL A 356 18.50 -12.31 7.41
C VAL A 356 17.29 -13.13 6.95
N GLN A 357 16.42 -13.56 7.87
CA GLN A 357 15.24 -14.35 7.51
C GLN A 357 14.27 -13.56 6.60
N PRO A 358 13.82 -12.33 6.96
CA PRO A 358 13.00 -11.51 6.06
C PRO A 358 13.64 -11.28 4.68
N ILE A 359 14.96 -11.08 4.62
CA ILE A 359 15.69 -10.95 3.34
C ILE A 359 15.59 -12.25 2.54
N GLN A 360 15.86 -13.41 3.16
CA GLN A 360 15.75 -14.72 2.48
C GLN A 360 14.34 -14.97 1.93
N GLU A 361 13.31 -14.60 2.70
CA GLU A 361 11.90 -14.73 2.29
C GLU A 361 11.52 -13.80 1.12
N SER A 362 12.22 -12.66 0.95
CA SER A 362 12.04 -11.74 -0.18
C SER A 362 12.73 -12.17 -1.48
N LEU A 363 13.65 -13.14 -1.40
CA LEU A 363 14.46 -13.58 -2.54
C LEU A 363 13.75 -14.70 -3.32
N ASN A 364 13.93 -14.69 -4.63
CA ASN A 364 13.43 -15.75 -5.52
C ASN A 364 14.18 -17.08 -5.29
N GLN A 365 15.41 -17.01 -4.80
CA GLN A 365 16.26 -18.15 -4.46
C GLN A 365 17.03 -17.85 -3.18
N PRO A 366 17.17 -18.84 -2.27
CA PRO A 366 17.96 -18.65 -1.06
C PRO A 366 19.39 -18.25 -1.37
N LEU A 367 19.90 -17.28 -0.60
CA LEU A 367 21.27 -16.79 -0.70
C LEU A 367 22.17 -17.54 0.30
N ALA A 368 23.39 -17.88 -0.09
CA ALA A 368 24.35 -18.52 0.81
C ALA A 368 24.82 -17.55 1.93
N ASP A 369 25.13 -18.10 3.11
CA ASP A 369 25.50 -17.30 4.30
C ASP A 369 26.72 -16.38 4.07
N ASP A 370 27.66 -16.79 3.22
CA ASP A 370 28.88 -16.02 2.89
C ASP A 370 28.62 -14.75 2.06
N ARG A 371 27.38 -14.58 1.58
CA ARG A 371 26.90 -13.36 0.90
C ARG A 371 26.25 -12.37 1.86
N PHE A 372 26.19 -12.69 3.16
CA PHE A 372 25.79 -11.77 4.22
C PHE A 372 27.02 -11.31 5.00
N GLU A 373 27.14 -10.00 5.18
CA GLU A 373 28.09 -9.38 6.10
C GLU A 373 27.32 -8.84 7.29
N LEU A 374 27.39 -9.55 8.42
CA LEU A 374 26.61 -9.22 9.61
C LEU A 374 27.29 -8.12 10.44
N VAL A 375 26.50 -7.15 10.88
CA VAL A 375 26.90 -6.07 11.78
C VAL A 375 26.40 -6.38 13.19
N GLU A 376 27.31 -6.36 14.16
CA GLU A 376 26.97 -6.47 15.58
C GLU A 376 27.10 -5.10 16.25
N GLY A 377 25.99 -4.39 16.43
CA GLY A 377 25.93 -3.08 17.08
C GLY A 377 26.48 -1.92 16.23
N GLN A 378 27.71 -2.00 15.72
CA GLN A 378 28.28 -1.00 14.81
C GLN A 378 29.45 -1.54 13.99
N THR A 379 29.70 -0.94 12.83
CA THR A 379 30.90 -1.20 12.02
C THR A 379 31.27 0.03 11.17
N THR A 380 32.40 -0.03 10.48
CA THR A 380 32.80 0.99 9.49
C THR A 380 33.21 0.34 8.18
N LEU A 381 32.85 0.97 7.06
CA LEU A 381 33.27 0.60 5.72
C LEU A 381 34.21 1.67 5.14
N LEU A 382 35.02 1.28 4.15
CA LEU A 382 35.95 2.17 3.43
C LEU A 382 36.83 3.02 4.35
N GLY A 383 37.47 2.37 5.33
CA GLY A 383 38.39 3.05 6.26
C GLY A 383 37.73 4.13 7.11
N GLY A 384 36.43 4.03 7.39
CA GLY A 384 35.68 5.01 8.19
C GLY A 384 34.93 6.07 7.39
N LYS A 385 34.94 6.00 6.04
CA LYS A 385 34.12 6.90 5.20
C LYS A 385 32.62 6.69 5.46
N ILE A 386 32.23 5.45 5.78
CA ILE A 386 30.87 5.07 6.16
C ILE A 386 30.94 4.43 7.56
N ALA A 387 30.12 4.89 8.48
CA ALA A 387 29.86 4.27 9.77
C ALA A 387 28.43 3.73 9.77
N LEU A 388 28.28 2.48 10.19
CA LEU A 388 26.99 1.81 10.34
C LEU A 388 26.74 1.60 11.83
N HIS A 389 25.57 2.00 12.31
CA HIS A 389 25.14 1.79 13.69
C HIS A 389 23.80 1.08 13.68
N ASP A 390 23.69 -0.02 14.40
CA ASP A 390 22.41 -0.63 14.69
C ASP A 390 21.72 0.15 15.80
N ILE A 391 20.57 0.74 15.47
CA ILE A 391 19.79 1.57 16.38
C ILE A 391 18.37 1.01 16.54
N SER A 392 17.81 1.23 17.72
CA SER A 392 16.41 0.91 18.01
C SER A 392 15.55 2.19 17.98
N THR A 393 14.44 2.15 17.26
CA THR A 393 13.48 3.25 17.13
C THR A 393 12.03 2.74 17.20
N ALA A 394 11.05 3.64 17.18
CA ALA A 394 9.64 3.24 17.04
C ALA A 394 9.32 2.61 15.66
N HIS A 395 10.24 2.72 14.69
CA HIS A 395 10.07 2.14 13.37
C HIS A 395 10.51 0.67 13.31
N ALA A 396 11.69 0.37 13.84
CA ALA A 396 12.28 -0.96 13.84
C ALA A 396 13.14 -1.19 15.11
N ALA A 397 13.09 -2.42 15.62
CA ALA A 397 13.85 -2.83 16.81
C ALA A 397 15.36 -2.80 16.55
N ASN A 398 15.75 -3.21 15.35
CA ASN A 398 17.09 -3.09 14.79
C ASN A 398 16.98 -2.33 13.48
N TYR A 399 17.87 -1.37 13.28
CA TYR A 399 17.90 -0.52 12.12
C TYR A 399 19.34 -0.07 11.87
N LEU A 400 19.86 -0.42 10.72
CA LEU A 400 21.24 -0.12 10.34
C LEU A 400 21.33 1.30 9.77
N LEU A 401 21.64 2.26 10.64
CA LEU A 401 21.86 3.66 10.33
C LEU A 401 23.11 3.83 9.45
N PHE A 402 22.94 4.45 8.28
CA PHE A 402 24.04 4.80 7.38
C PHE A 402 24.52 6.23 7.64
N TYR A 403 25.72 6.40 8.18
CA TYR A 403 26.32 7.69 8.52
C TYR A 403 27.65 7.90 7.80
N MET A 404 27.89 9.11 7.29
CA MET A 404 29.14 9.52 6.67
C MET A 404 29.80 10.66 7.47
N PRO A 405 30.76 10.36 8.37
CA PRO A 405 31.28 11.34 9.32
C PRO A 405 31.90 12.58 8.67
N ALA A 406 32.73 12.41 7.65
CA ALA A 406 33.41 13.51 6.96
C ALA A 406 32.44 14.48 6.27
N ARG A 407 31.23 14.00 5.93
CA ARG A 407 30.17 14.80 5.30
C ARG A 407 29.11 15.29 6.27
N LYS A 408 29.13 14.82 7.52
CA LYS A 408 28.04 15.03 8.47
C LYS A 408 26.68 14.70 7.84
N LEU A 409 26.62 13.57 7.14
CA LEU A 409 25.48 13.15 6.35
C LEU A 409 24.94 11.83 6.89
N VAL A 410 23.62 11.78 7.07
CA VAL A 410 22.89 10.54 7.38
C VAL A 410 21.98 10.18 6.22
N PHE A 411 21.94 8.90 5.86
CA PHE A 411 20.91 8.34 5.00
C PHE A 411 19.99 7.44 5.83
N SER A 412 18.68 7.61 5.67
CA SER A 412 17.66 6.83 6.35
C SER A 412 16.55 6.39 5.39
N ALA A 413 15.91 5.27 5.66
CA ALA A 413 14.76 4.77 4.94
C ALA A 413 13.46 5.49 5.37
N ASP A 414 12.88 5.14 6.52
CA ASP A 414 11.50 5.53 6.87
C ASP A 414 11.33 6.48 8.05
N HIS A 415 12.43 6.92 8.67
CA HIS A 415 12.31 7.77 9.85
C HIS A 415 11.81 9.19 9.55
N PHE A 416 12.00 9.65 8.31
CA PHE A 416 11.55 10.96 7.85
C PHE A 416 11.44 10.97 6.32
N GLY A 417 10.64 11.91 5.83
CA GLY A 417 10.53 12.25 4.43
C GLY A 417 9.71 13.52 4.30
N THR A 418 9.93 14.26 3.22
CA THR A 418 9.01 15.33 2.83
C THR A 418 8.96 15.39 1.31
N PRO A 419 7.76 15.41 0.72
CA PRO A 419 7.65 15.71 -0.69
C PRO A 419 7.70 17.21 -0.94
N LEU A 420 7.69 18.07 0.09
CA LEU A 420 7.67 19.51 -0.09
C LEU A 420 9.01 20.02 -0.63
N VAL A 421 9.00 21.01 -1.53
CA VAL A 421 10.21 21.73 -1.97
C VAL A 421 10.81 22.52 -0.80
N SER A 422 9.97 23.15 0.03
CA SER A 422 10.36 23.90 1.22
C SER A 422 9.33 23.70 2.34
N GLY A 423 9.73 23.93 3.59
CA GLY A 423 8.89 23.71 4.77
C GLY A 423 9.26 22.44 5.54
N LEU A 424 8.73 22.34 6.77
CA LEU A 424 9.04 21.26 7.70
C LEU A 424 8.33 19.95 7.30
N PRO A 425 8.96 18.78 7.52
CA PRO A 425 8.25 17.51 7.46
C PRO A 425 7.22 17.43 8.59
N VAL A 426 6.17 16.63 8.40
CA VAL A 426 5.27 16.25 9.48
C VAL A 426 5.99 15.22 10.35
N ALA A 427 6.24 15.58 11.62
CA ALA A 427 6.89 14.68 12.56
C ALA A 427 5.91 13.65 13.13
N ASN A 428 6.43 12.46 13.40
CA ASN A 428 5.77 11.38 14.12
C ASN A 428 6.76 10.73 15.11
N LEU A 429 6.34 9.69 15.83
CA LEU A 429 7.20 9.06 16.83
C LEU A 429 8.44 8.38 16.20
N ASN A 430 8.36 7.90 14.95
CA ASN A 430 9.51 7.34 14.25
C ASN A 430 10.62 8.40 14.10
N MET A 431 10.25 9.61 13.65
CA MET A 431 11.20 10.73 13.49
C MET A 431 11.79 11.20 14.82
N VAL A 432 10.97 11.24 15.88
CA VAL A 432 11.40 11.65 17.23
C VAL A 432 12.38 10.63 17.83
N THR A 433 12.03 9.35 17.81
CA THR A 433 12.89 8.29 18.37
C THR A 433 14.19 8.13 17.57
N PHE A 434 14.14 8.41 16.26
CA PHE A 434 15.32 8.51 15.41
C PHE A 434 16.26 9.62 15.86
N ARG A 435 15.77 10.86 16.02
CA ARG A 435 16.59 11.98 16.52
C ARG A 435 17.23 11.63 17.86
N GLN A 436 16.45 11.07 18.79
CA GLN A 436 16.96 10.65 20.09
C GLN A 436 18.05 9.58 19.98
N ALA A 437 17.94 8.65 19.02
CA ALA A 437 18.99 7.66 18.77
C ALA A 437 20.31 8.31 18.30
N LEU A 438 20.23 9.28 17.38
CA LEU A 438 21.40 10.04 16.93
C LEU A 438 22.06 10.82 18.07
N GLU A 439 21.25 11.45 18.92
CA GLU A 439 21.72 12.20 20.09
C GLU A 439 22.41 11.29 21.12
N ARG A 440 21.84 10.11 21.38
CA ARG A 440 22.47 9.10 22.27
C ARG A 440 23.82 8.62 21.74
N LEU A 441 23.95 8.47 20.41
CA LEU A 441 25.20 8.08 19.76
C LEU A 441 26.21 9.23 19.63
N GLY A 442 25.80 10.48 19.85
CA GLY A 442 26.64 11.65 19.64
C GLY A 442 27.00 11.88 18.17
N ILE A 443 26.11 11.51 17.23
CA ILE A 443 26.34 11.69 15.80
C ILE A 443 26.28 13.16 15.41
N ASP A 444 27.39 13.71 14.91
CA ASP A 444 27.50 15.07 14.39
C ASP A 444 27.08 15.13 12.92
N THR A 445 25.77 15.18 12.69
CA THR A 445 25.18 15.29 11.34
C THR A 445 24.57 16.66 11.10
N GLN A 446 24.54 17.11 9.84
CA GLN A 446 23.96 18.37 9.40
C GLN A 446 22.89 18.17 8.31
N ILE A 447 22.97 17.07 7.54
CA ILE A 447 22.10 16.80 6.41
C ILE A 447 21.62 15.35 6.40
N PHE A 448 20.39 15.16 5.94
CA PHE A 448 19.65 13.92 6.03
C PHE A 448 19.00 13.60 4.68
N TYR A 449 19.37 12.47 4.09
CA TYR A 449 18.73 11.94 2.88
C TYR A 449 17.81 10.79 3.23
N SER A 450 16.67 10.71 2.54
CA SER A 450 15.65 9.70 2.75
C SER A 450 15.59 8.72 1.59
N ALA A 451 15.26 7.45 1.83
CA ALA A 451 14.88 6.53 0.75
C ALA A 451 13.55 6.93 0.09
N HIS A 452 12.73 7.73 0.76
CA HIS A 452 11.35 8.10 0.38
C HIS A 452 11.18 9.53 -0.14
N GLY A 453 12.26 10.18 -0.58
CA GLY A 453 12.11 11.50 -1.17
C GLY A 453 13.40 12.12 -1.69
N GLY A 454 13.27 12.88 -2.76
CA GLY A 454 14.38 13.55 -3.44
C GLY A 454 14.99 14.74 -2.68
N ARG A 455 14.30 15.26 -1.66
CA ARG A 455 14.77 16.40 -0.86
C ARG A 455 15.47 15.95 0.42
N ALA A 456 16.66 16.50 0.64
CA ALA A 456 17.34 16.39 1.91
C ALA A 456 16.73 17.29 2.99
N LEU A 457 16.75 16.84 4.24
CA LEU A 457 16.46 17.66 5.40
C LEU A 457 17.75 18.15 6.05
N THR A 458 17.71 19.35 6.63
CA THR A 458 18.76 19.88 7.51
C THR A 458 18.54 19.44 8.96
N LEU A 459 19.59 19.49 9.78
CA LEU A 459 19.44 19.28 11.23
C LEU A 459 18.49 20.29 11.88
N ALA A 460 18.46 21.53 11.39
CA ALA A 460 17.55 22.55 11.90
C ALA A 460 16.09 22.18 11.63
N GLU A 461 15.76 21.71 10.42
CA GLU A 461 14.41 21.26 10.08
C GLU A 461 14.03 19.99 10.86
N LEU A 462 14.94 19.02 10.97
CA LEU A 462 14.71 17.82 11.77
C LEU A 462 14.36 18.18 13.21
N ARG A 463 15.15 19.07 13.84
CA ARG A 463 14.92 19.54 15.21
C ARG A 463 13.61 20.31 15.33
N ALA A 464 13.38 21.31 14.47
CA ALA A 464 12.16 22.10 14.51
C ALA A 464 10.89 21.24 14.41
N ALA A 465 10.86 20.26 13.50
CA ALA A 465 9.73 19.36 13.34
C ALA A 465 9.52 18.45 14.56
N THR A 466 10.61 17.90 15.11
CA THR A 466 10.53 16.96 16.25
C THR A 466 10.37 17.65 17.61
N ASP A 467 10.82 18.89 17.77
CA ASP A 467 10.57 19.71 18.97
C ASP A 467 9.12 20.19 19.03
N ALA A 468 8.48 20.41 17.87
CA ALA A 468 7.06 20.74 17.77
C ALA A 468 6.13 19.51 17.82
N TYR A 469 6.69 18.29 17.89
CA TYR A 469 5.89 17.07 17.93
C TYR A 469 5.25 16.89 19.31
N GLU A 470 3.93 16.73 19.30
CA GLU A 470 3.16 16.27 20.45
C GLU A 470 2.22 15.14 19.99
N PRO A 471 2.04 14.07 20.80
CA PRO A 471 1.02 13.07 20.52
C PRO A 471 -0.37 13.73 20.46
N LYS A 472 -0.98 13.71 19.28
CA LYS A 472 -2.29 14.34 19.05
C LYS A 472 -3.42 13.36 19.37
N GLY A 473 -4.35 13.80 20.21
CA GLY A 473 -5.61 13.09 20.48
C GLY A 473 -6.68 13.38 19.43
N CYS A 474 -7.89 12.87 19.68
CA CYS A 474 -9.05 13.23 18.87
C CYS A 474 -9.39 14.72 19.07
N PRO A 475 -9.40 15.55 18.01
CA PRO A 475 -9.79 16.96 18.14
C PRO A 475 -11.28 17.11 18.46
N ALA A 476 -11.64 18.21 19.12
CA ALA A 476 -13.03 18.52 19.41
C ALA A 476 -13.86 18.63 18.11
N GLY A 477 -15.07 18.07 18.12
CA GLY A 477 -15.99 18.09 16.97
C GLY A 477 -15.85 16.90 16.01
N PHE A 478 -14.89 15.99 16.21
CA PHE A 478 -14.73 14.79 15.38
C PHE A 478 -15.25 13.54 16.08
N GLU A 479 -16.48 13.15 15.77
CA GLU A 479 -17.11 11.96 16.37
C GLU A 479 -16.43 10.64 15.98
N ILE A 480 -15.79 10.59 14.80
CA ILE A 480 -15.14 9.37 14.29
C ILE A 480 -14.09 8.82 15.27
N CYS A 481 -13.42 9.70 16.01
CA CYS A 481 -12.36 9.36 16.95
C CYS A 481 -12.75 9.58 18.42
N ALA A 482 -14.01 9.92 18.70
CA ALA A 482 -14.53 9.99 20.05
C ALA A 482 -14.67 8.57 20.61
N ASP A 483 -14.09 8.34 21.79
CA ASP A 483 -14.12 7.05 22.50
C ASP A 483 -15.51 6.72 23.06
#